data_AF-A0A9E2QD53-F1
#
_entry.id   AF-A0A9E2QD53-F1
#
_cell.length_a   1.000
_cell.length_b   1.000
_cell.length_c   1.000
_cell.angle_alpha   90.00
_cell.angle_beta   90.00
_cell.angle_gamma   90.00
#
_symmetry.space_group_name_H-M   'P 1'
#
loop_
_entity.id
_entity.type
_entity.pdbx_description
1 polymer ?
#
loop_
_entity_poly.entity_id
_entity_poly.type
_entity_poly.pdbx_seq_one_letter_code
_entity_poly.pdbx_strand_id
1 'polypeptide(L)'
;MVDAVVQRRDLRGRLIRIVRFLTGLVPRSIDTVKHRERRSAAPARRATETYSCSTSEERNVAGVDAAALECQRIYGAGYLVKAEHRAGRVPVPRPDRQGRGGPEAVGASNTDPWDVVRMARHRARPRFLFYVEEIFDDFLELRGDRLYGDDSAIVGGFARLDGVPLMLIGHNRGGTPGDGRATNSGMPHPEGIRKSLRLMKLAEKFNLPVVTMVDTPGAYPGVGAEERGQALAIAENLREMVSLGTPVLSVVIGEGGSGGALSLAVADTVLMMENSTFSVISPEGCAAILWRDQSKARQAARALKLTAPELLEIGLVDEVVPEPPGGAHQDPAAAAAVLHDHVAAHLGRLLGADIDGLVEARLDKYSRVGVFEEVV
;
A
#
# COMPACT_ATOMS: atom_id res chain seq x y z
N MET A 1 -4.27 14.56 25.60
CA MET A 1 -5.73 14.54 25.35
C MET A 1 -6.04 13.19 24.72
N VAL A 2 -6.09 12.15 25.56
CA VAL A 2 -6.34 10.75 25.14
C VAL A 2 -7.75 10.43 25.62
N ASP A 3 -8.74 10.74 24.78
CA ASP A 3 -10.11 10.30 24.99
C ASP A 3 -10.66 9.80 23.65
N ALA A 4 -10.29 8.55 23.33
CA ALA A 4 -11.09 7.74 22.44
C ALA A 4 -11.57 6.55 23.26
N VAL A 5 -12.66 6.75 24.01
CA VAL A 5 -13.46 5.65 24.54
C VAL A 5 -14.09 4.96 23.33
N VAL A 6 -13.35 4.02 22.73
CA VAL A 6 -13.89 3.14 21.70
C VAL A 6 -14.97 2.30 22.37
N GLN A 7 -16.22 2.49 21.95
CA GLN A 7 -17.34 1.72 22.48
C GLN A 7 -17.05 0.23 22.33
N ARG A 8 -17.09 -0.55 23.43
CA ARG A 8 -16.76 -1.99 23.44
C ARG A 8 -17.52 -2.81 22.38
N ARG A 9 -18.71 -2.35 21.95
CA ARG A 9 -19.48 -2.97 20.85
C ARG A 9 -18.83 -2.79 19.47
N ASP A 10 -18.28 -1.62 19.19
CA ASP A 10 -17.55 -1.34 17.93
C ASP A 10 -16.26 -2.17 17.88
N LEU A 11 -15.54 -2.23 19.00
CA LEU A 11 -14.35 -3.09 19.16
C LEU A 11 -14.65 -4.57 18.90
N ARG A 12 -15.74 -5.11 19.47
CA ARG A 12 -16.14 -6.50 19.24
C ARG A 12 -16.52 -6.76 17.78
N GLY A 13 -17.25 -5.84 17.15
CA GLY A 13 -17.61 -5.94 15.73
C GLY A 13 -16.39 -5.94 14.81
N ARG A 14 -15.44 -5.02 15.05
CA ARG A 14 -14.18 -4.95 14.30
C ARG A 14 -13.31 -6.17 14.55
N LEU A 15 -13.19 -6.63 15.79
CA LEU A 15 -12.42 -7.83 16.12
C LEU A 15 -13.01 -9.07 15.42
N ILE A 16 -14.35 -9.21 15.41
CA ILE A 16 -15.02 -10.28 14.67
C ILE A 16 -14.73 -10.17 13.17
N ARG A 17 -14.77 -8.97 12.57
CA ARG A 17 -14.42 -8.78 11.15
C ARG A 17 -12.96 -9.16 10.86
N ILE A 18 -12.02 -8.74 11.72
CA ILE A 18 -10.60 -9.09 11.57
C ILE A 18 -10.40 -10.61 11.69
N VAL A 19 -10.99 -11.24 12.70
CA VAL A 19 -10.91 -12.70 12.87
C VAL A 19 -11.56 -13.41 11.69
N ARG A 20 -12.74 -12.98 11.22
CA ARG A 20 -13.40 -13.52 10.02
C ARG A 20 -12.51 -13.39 8.79
N PHE A 21 -11.92 -12.23 8.58
CA PHE A 21 -11.02 -11.97 7.47
C PHE A 21 -9.82 -12.94 7.51
N LEU A 22 -9.16 -13.03 8.66
CA LEU A 22 -7.96 -13.86 8.85
C LEU A 22 -8.24 -15.37 8.89
N THR A 23 -9.45 -15.82 9.21
CA THR A 23 -9.77 -17.24 9.42
C THR A 23 -10.72 -17.85 8.39
N GLY A 24 -11.43 -17.02 7.60
CA GLY A 24 -12.50 -17.48 6.70
C GLY A 24 -13.73 -18.06 7.41
N LEU A 25 -13.79 -18.02 8.75
CA LEU A 25 -14.86 -18.64 9.54
C LEU A 25 -16.11 -17.75 9.59
N VAL A 26 -17.26 -18.28 9.14
CA VAL A 26 -18.59 -17.74 9.48
C VAL A 26 -18.93 -18.22 10.91
N PRO A 27 -19.15 -17.35 11.91
CA PRO A 27 -19.47 -17.80 13.26
C PRO A 27 -20.83 -18.49 13.26
N ARG A 28 -20.86 -19.75 13.74
CA ARG A 28 -22.10 -20.30 14.31
C ARG A 28 -22.52 -19.37 15.46
N SER A 29 -23.81 -19.05 15.53
CA SER A 29 -24.40 -18.13 16.50
C SER A 29 -23.84 -18.37 17.90
N ILE A 30 -23.13 -17.37 18.44
CA ILE A 30 -22.79 -17.37 19.87
C ILE A 30 -24.10 -17.05 20.58
N ASP A 31 -24.75 -18.08 21.12
CA ASP A 31 -25.95 -17.95 21.93
C ASP A 31 -25.72 -16.92 23.04
N THR A 32 -26.59 -15.91 23.06
CA THR A 32 -26.63 -14.90 24.11
C THR A 32 -27.00 -15.58 25.43
N VAL A 33 -26.04 -15.71 26.34
CA VAL A 33 -26.33 -15.99 27.74
C VAL A 33 -27.15 -14.81 28.28
N LYS A 34 -28.46 -15.03 28.47
CA LYS A 34 -29.38 -14.07 29.10
C LYS A 34 -28.98 -13.88 30.56
N HIS A 35 -28.31 -12.77 30.89
CA HIS A 35 -28.18 -12.34 32.28
C HIS A 35 -29.53 -11.78 32.76
N ARG A 36 -30.13 -12.47 33.73
CA ARG A 36 -31.38 -12.10 34.41
C ARG A 36 -31.12 -10.86 35.27
N GLU A 37 -31.70 -9.72 34.92
CA GLU A 37 -31.69 -8.52 35.76
C GLU A 37 -32.52 -8.77 37.03
N ARG A 38 -31.87 -8.70 38.21
CA ARG A 38 -32.59 -8.48 39.48
C ARG A 38 -32.61 -6.97 39.75
N ARG A 39 -33.82 -6.39 39.68
CA ARG A 39 -34.12 -5.04 40.18
C ARG A 39 -34.17 -5.07 41.72
N SER A 40 -33.48 -4.15 42.37
CA SER A 40 -33.87 -3.64 43.69
C SER A 40 -33.47 -2.17 43.80
N ALA A 41 -34.43 -1.33 44.17
CA ALA A 41 -34.33 0.12 44.29
C ALA A 41 -33.85 0.56 45.68
N ALA A 42 -33.00 1.60 45.75
CA ALA A 42 -32.92 2.59 46.83
C ALA A 42 -32.03 3.79 46.42
N PRO A 43 -32.24 5.02 46.95
CA PRO A 43 -31.80 6.26 46.31
C PRO A 43 -30.50 6.89 46.86
N ALA A 44 -30.04 7.90 46.13
CA ALA A 44 -28.84 8.71 46.22
C ALA A 44 -28.26 9.03 47.62
N ARG A 45 -26.93 8.92 47.74
CA ARG A 45 -26.09 9.72 48.64
C ARG A 45 -24.83 10.18 47.91
N ARG A 46 -24.56 11.49 47.94
CA ARG A 46 -23.24 12.08 47.66
C ARG A 46 -22.33 11.80 48.86
N ALA A 47 -21.14 11.26 48.60
CA ALA A 47 -19.99 11.39 49.48
C ALA A 47 -18.71 11.32 48.64
N THR A 48 -17.81 12.23 48.98
CA THR A 48 -16.45 12.44 48.50
C THR A 48 -15.51 11.27 48.83
N GLU A 49 -14.40 11.24 48.09
CA GLU A 49 -13.08 10.66 48.40
C GLU A 49 -12.61 9.39 47.67
N THR A 50 -11.33 9.52 47.28
CA THR A 50 -10.25 8.54 47.13
C THR A 50 -10.28 7.56 45.95
N TYR A 51 -9.47 7.89 44.94
CA TYR A 51 -8.85 6.94 44.03
C TYR A 51 -7.94 6.00 44.84
N SER A 52 -8.33 4.73 44.98
CA SER A 52 -7.39 3.66 45.28
C SER A 52 -7.14 2.86 43.99
N CYS A 53 -5.89 2.92 43.54
CA CYS A 53 -5.37 2.06 42.50
C CYS A 53 -5.39 0.62 43.03
N SER A 54 -6.16 -0.26 42.37
CA SER A 54 -5.99 -1.70 42.55
C SER A 54 -5.76 -2.34 41.18
N THR A 55 -4.67 -3.08 41.14
CA THR A 55 -4.05 -3.76 40.02
C THR A 55 -5.01 -4.75 39.34
N SER A 56 -5.13 -4.64 38.02
CA SER A 56 -5.73 -5.69 37.19
C SER A 56 -4.98 -5.81 35.85
N GLU A 57 -3.67 -6.05 35.92
CA GLU A 57 -2.83 -6.29 34.73
C GLU A 57 -2.82 -7.75 34.25
N GLU A 58 -3.39 -8.71 34.99
CA GLU A 58 -3.16 -10.14 34.66
C GLU A 58 -4.26 -10.83 33.82
N ARG A 59 -5.30 -10.12 33.34
CA ARG A 59 -6.41 -10.76 32.60
C ARG A 59 -6.43 -10.57 31.08
N ASN A 60 -5.52 -9.78 30.50
CA ASN A 60 -5.54 -9.47 29.06
C ASN A 60 -4.47 -10.19 28.23
N VAL A 61 -3.46 -10.83 28.84
CA VAL A 61 -2.38 -11.50 28.11
C VAL A 61 -2.84 -12.87 27.58
N ALA A 62 -3.60 -13.63 28.38
CA ALA A 62 -4.04 -14.98 28.03
C ALA A 62 -5.01 -15.04 26.83
N GLY A 63 -5.78 -13.97 26.56
CA GLY A 63 -6.76 -13.94 25.46
C GLY A 63 -6.15 -13.71 24.08
N VAL A 64 -5.03 -13.00 24.01
CA VAL A 64 -4.34 -12.70 22.74
C VAL A 64 -3.47 -13.89 22.32
N ASP A 65 -2.84 -14.55 23.30
CA ASP A 65 -2.07 -15.78 23.06
C ASP A 65 -2.97 -16.97 22.68
N ALA A 66 -4.17 -17.08 23.26
CA ALA A 66 -5.12 -18.12 22.88
C ALA A 66 -5.60 -17.99 21.42
N ALA A 67 -5.84 -16.76 20.94
CA ALA A 67 -6.22 -16.52 19.55
C ALA A 67 -5.05 -16.78 18.58
N ALA A 68 -3.81 -16.46 18.98
CA ALA A 68 -2.61 -16.77 18.21
C ALA A 68 -2.33 -18.28 18.15
N LEU A 69 -2.52 -19.01 19.26
CA LEU A 69 -2.40 -20.47 19.31
C LEU A 69 -3.48 -21.16 18.47
N GLU A 70 -4.73 -20.66 18.49
CA GLU A 70 -5.82 -21.20 17.67
C GLU A 70 -5.54 -20.99 16.17
N CYS A 71 -5.00 -19.82 15.77
CA CYS A 71 -4.53 -19.59 14.41
C CYS A 71 -3.36 -20.52 14.04
N GLN A 72 -2.37 -20.73 14.93
CA GLN A 72 -1.29 -21.69 14.69
C GLN A 72 -1.80 -23.13 14.58
N ARG A 73 -2.84 -23.50 15.33
CA ARG A 73 -3.44 -24.85 15.28
C ARG A 73 -4.24 -25.08 14.00
N ILE A 74 -4.95 -24.06 13.51
CA ILE A 74 -5.74 -24.10 12.27
C ILE A 74 -4.82 -24.12 11.04
N TYR A 75 -3.74 -23.34 11.05
CA TYR A 75 -2.83 -23.23 9.89
C TYR A 75 -1.62 -24.18 9.94
N GLY A 76 -1.25 -24.68 11.12
CA GLY A 76 -0.25 -25.74 11.27
C GLY A 76 -0.75 -27.12 10.83
N ALA A 77 -2.07 -27.27 10.67
CA ALA A 77 -2.72 -28.50 10.21
C ALA A 77 -3.27 -28.35 8.78
N GLY A 78 -2.36 -28.22 7.80
CA GLY A 78 -2.62 -28.74 6.45
C GLY A 78 -3.38 -27.84 5.48
N TYR A 79 -2.79 -26.71 5.10
CA TYR A 79 -2.91 -26.15 3.74
C TYR A 79 -1.53 -26.16 3.05
N LEU A 80 -0.79 -27.26 3.20
CA LEU A 80 0.28 -27.61 2.29
C LEU A 80 -0.31 -28.58 1.26
N VAL A 81 -0.68 -28.06 0.09
CA VAL A 81 -0.72 -28.90 -1.10
C VAL A 81 0.68 -29.49 -1.21
N LYS A 82 0.81 -30.82 -1.06
CA LYS A 82 2.08 -31.53 -1.24
C LYS A 82 2.52 -31.36 -2.69
N ALA A 83 3.26 -30.29 -2.97
CA ALA A 83 4.11 -30.23 -4.14
C ALA A 83 5.30 -31.15 -3.85
N GLU A 84 5.37 -32.27 -4.58
CA GLU A 84 6.50 -33.18 -4.51
C GLU A 84 7.77 -32.40 -4.84
N HIS A 85 8.63 -32.26 -3.83
CA HIS A 85 9.92 -31.61 -3.93
C HIS A 85 10.78 -32.32 -4.98
N ARG A 86 11.03 -31.65 -6.11
CA ARG A 86 12.30 -31.77 -6.80
C ARG A 86 13.15 -30.59 -6.39
N ALA A 87 14.19 -30.86 -5.60
CA ALA A 87 15.26 -29.93 -5.30
C ALA A 87 15.94 -29.50 -6.60
N GLY A 88 15.46 -28.39 -7.16
CA GLY A 88 16.12 -27.61 -8.19
C GLY A 88 15.79 -26.17 -7.87
N ARG A 89 16.80 -25.29 -7.82
CA ARG A 89 16.58 -23.85 -7.79
C ARG A 89 15.61 -23.52 -8.92
N VAL A 90 14.37 -23.16 -8.62
CA VAL A 90 13.45 -22.62 -9.61
C VAL A 90 13.99 -21.23 -9.93
N PRO A 91 14.53 -20.98 -11.13
CA PRO A 91 14.96 -19.65 -11.49
C PRO A 91 13.72 -18.76 -11.48
N VAL A 92 13.74 -17.68 -10.70
CA VAL A 92 12.81 -16.58 -10.93
C VAL A 92 13.00 -16.15 -12.39
N PRO A 93 11.98 -16.22 -13.26
CA PRO A 93 12.15 -15.96 -14.67
C PRO A 93 12.67 -14.53 -14.87
N ARG A 94 13.86 -14.42 -15.46
CA ARG A 94 14.29 -13.18 -16.10
C ARG A 94 13.38 -13.00 -17.33
N PRO A 95 12.89 -11.79 -17.65
CA PRO A 95 12.44 -11.53 -19.00
C PRO A 95 13.64 -11.76 -19.92
N ASP A 96 13.54 -12.80 -20.74
CA ASP A 96 14.55 -13.25 -21.67
C ASP A 96 14.84 -12.11 -22.67
N ARG A 97 16.02 -11.51 -22.60
CA ARG A 97 16.44 -10.43 -23.52
C ARG A 97 16.88 -10.96 -24.89
N GLN A 98 16.76 -12.25 -25.19
CA GLN A 98 17.17 -12.81 -26.48
C GLN A 98 16.14 -13.80 -27.05
N GLY A 99 15.48 -13.39 -28.13
CA GLY A 99 14.99 -14.31 -29.15
C GLY A 99 13.64 -14.99 -28.90
N ARG A 100 12.57 -14.21 -28.70
CA ARG A 100 11.20 -14.63 -29.05
C ARG A 100 10.51 -13.45 -29.73
N GLY A 101 9.83 -13.71 -30.85
CA GLY A 101 9.02 -12.71 -31.56
C GLY A 101 8.15 -11.98 -30.54
N GLY A 102 8.41 -10.69 -30.38
CA GLY A 102 7.82 -9.91 -29.29
C GLY A 102 6.30 -9.93 -29.37
N PRO A 103 5.60 -9.70 -28.24
CA PRO A 103 4.30 -9.05 -28.36
C PRO A 103 4.54 -7.80 -29.21
N GLU A 104 3.65 -7.51 -30.17
CA GLU A 104 3.72 -6.30 -30.99
C GLU A 104 4.25 -5.18 -30.11
N ALA A 105 5.42 -4.64 -30.47
CA ALA A 105 6.00 -3.52 -29.77
C ALA A 105 4.86 -2.52 -29.61
N VAL A 106 4.44 -2.27 -28.37
CA VAL A 106 3.54 -1.16 -28.06
C VAL A 106 4.31 0.03 -28.58
N GLY A 107 4.00 0.43 -29.80
CA GLY A 107 4.84 1.32 -30.58
C GLY A 107 5.02 2.55 -29.74
N ALA A 108 6.27 2.96 -29.52
CA ALA A 108 6.63 4.13 -28.73
C ALA A 108 5.60 5.22 -29.03
N SER A 109 4.64 5.41 -28.12
CA SER A 109 3.58 6.35 -28.39
C SER A 109 4.31 7.68 -28.49
N ASN A 110 4.18 8.39 -29.60
CA ASN A 110 4.83 9.68 -29.85
C ASN A 110 4.18 10.78 -28.98
N THR A 111 3.72 10.39 -27.79
CA THR A 111 3.02 11.18 -26.82
C THR A 111 4.07 11.99 -26.09
N ASP A 112 3.88 13.29 -26.09
CA ASP A 112 4.75 14.18 -25.36
C ASP A 112 4.68 13.86 -23.86
N PRO A 113 5.82 13.65 -23.15
CA PRO A 113 5.82 13.34 -21.71
C PRO A 113 5.02 14.34 -20.86
N TRP A 114 4.91 15.59 -21.31
CA TRP A 114 4.08 16.58 -20.65
C TRP A 114 2.58 16.29 -20.74
N ASP A 115 2.10 15.74 -21.85
CA ASP A 115 0.71 15.32 -21.97
C ASP A 115 0.44 14.13 -21.04
N VAL A 116 1.39 13.19 -20.91
CA VAL A 116 1.32 12.12 -19.88
C VAL A 116 1.23 12.69 -18.47
N VAL A 117 2.06 13.69 -18.12
CA VAL A 117 1.96 14.40 -16.83
C VAL A 117 0.57 14.99 -16.61
N ARG A 118 -0.01 15.62 -17.63
CA ARG A 118 -1.37 16.19 -17.55
C ARG A 118 -2.44 15.11 -17.36
N MET A 119 -2.26 13.95 -17.98
CA MET A 119 -3.15 12.80 -17.84
C MET A 119 -3.08 12.18 -16.44
N ALA A 120 -1.89 11.99 -15.89
CA ALA A 120 -1.68 11.54 -14.50
C ALA A 120 -2.33 12.49 -13.48
N ARG A 121 -2.30 13.80 -13.78
CA ARG A 121 -2.90 14.87 -12.97
C ARG A 121 -4.38 15.13 -13.26
N HIS A 122 -4.99 14.41 -14.21
CA HIS A 122 -6.34 14.71 -14.66
C HIS A 122 -7.34 14.58 -13.50
N ARG A 123 -8.24 15.54 -13.34
CA ARG A 123 -9.16 15.58 -12.18
C ARG A 123 -10.05 14.35 -12.10
N ALA A 124 -10.54 13.89 -13.25
CA ALA A 124 -11.38 12.70 -13.35
C ALA A 124 -10.59 11.39 -13.40
N ARG A 125 -9.26 11.42 -13.29
CA ARG A 125 -8.47 10.18 -13.22
C ARG A 125 -8.94 9.37 -12.00
N PRO A 126 -9.28 8.09 -12.17
CA PRO A 126 -9.73 7.28 -11.05
C PRO A 126 -8.63 7.17 -9.99
N ARG A 127 -9.02 7.30 -8.72
CA ARG A 127 -8.12 7.39 -7.57
C ARG A 127 -8.16 6.11 -6.75
N PHE A 128 -7.28 6.00 -5.75
CA PHE A 128 -7.16 4.81 -4.90
C PHE A 128 -8.51 4.21 -4.46
N LEU A 129 -9.40 5.02 -3.86
CA LEU A 129 -10.68 4.51 -3.34
C LEU A 129 -11.62 3.98 -4.43
N PHE A 130 -11.55 4.51 -5.65
CA PHE A 130 -12.29 3.95 -6.79
C PHE A 130 -11.79 2.54 -7.09
N TYR A 131 -10.47 2.33 -7.19
CA TYR A 131 -9.93 0.99 -7.42
C TYR A 131 -10.15 0.03 -6.25
N VAL A 132 -10.16 0.53 -5.01
CA VAL A 132 -10.57 -0.28 -3.85
C VAL A 132 -11.98 -0.84 -4.04
N GLU A 133 -12.93 -0.01 -4.47
CA GLU A 133 -14.33 -0.39 -4.66
C GLU A 133 -14.55 -1.30 -5.89
N GLU A 134 -13.79 -1.09 -6.97
CA GLU A 134 -13.98 -1.83 -8.23
C GLU A 134 -13.19 -3.14 -8.33
N ILE A 135 -12.04 -3.25 -7.65
CA ILE A 135 -11.10 -4.36 -7.83
C ILE A 135 -11.05 -5.30 -6.61
N PHE A 136 -11.33 -4.80 -5.40
CA PHE A 136 -11.09 -5.54 -4.17
C PHE A 136 -12.35 -5.78 -3.36
N ASP A 137 -12.44 -6.97 -2.77
CA ASP A 137 -13.51 -7.34 -1.87
C ASP A 137 -13.13 -7.14 -0.40
N ASP A 138 -14.15 -7.05 0.46
CA ASP A 138 -14.02 -7.07 1.93
C ASP A 138 -13.02 -6.05 2.51
N PHE A 139 -12.87 -4.87 1.88
CA PHE A 139 -11.94 -3.85 2.36
C PHE A 139 -12.25 -3.40 3.79
N LEU A 140 -11.30 -3.62 4.70
CA LEU A 140 -11.37 -3.23 6.09
C LEU A 140 -10.22 -2.28 6.43
N GLU A 141 -10.53 -0.98 6.40
CA GLU A 141 -9.58 0.09 6.70
C GLU A 141 -9.01 -0.01 8.12
N LEU A 142 -7.69 0.17 8.24
CA LEU A 142 -6.94 0.16 9.49
C LEU A 142 -6.23 1.51 9.69
N ARG A 143 -6.58 2.20 10.78
CA ARG A 143 -6.19 3.59 11.03
C ARG A 143 -5.06 3.76 12.04
N GLY A 144 -4.37 4.89 11.93
CA GLY A 144 -3.37 5.40 12.86
C GLY A 144 -1.99 4.75 12.75
N ASP A 145 -0.95 5.49 13.12
CA ASP A 145 0.45 5.02 13.18
C ASP A 145 0.84 4.43 14.55
N ARG A 146 0.00 4.63 15.58
CA ARG A 146 0.24 4.29 17.00
C ARG A 146 1.29 5.16 17.70
N LEU A 147 1.67 6.28 17.10
CA LEU A 147 2.65 7.21 17.64
C LEU A 147 2.11 8.64 17.72
N TYR A 148 1.57 9.15 16.61
CA TYR A 148 1.14 10.54 16.50
C TYR A 148 -0.31 10.69 16.04
N GLY A 149 -0.71 10.03 14.95
CA GLY A 149 -1.98 10.31 14.32
C GLY A 149 -2.38 9.36 13.21
N ASP A 150 -3.52 9.66 12.58
CA ASP A 150 -4.03 8.96 11.42
C ASP A 150 -4.07 9.91 10.23
N ASP A 151 -3.09 9.80 9.33
CA ASP A 151 -3.00 10.64 8.15
C ASP A 151 -3.97 10.18 7.06
N SER A 152 -4.90 11.05 6.67
CA SER A 152 -5.88 10.80 5.62
C SER A 152 -5.28 10.70 4.22
N ALA A 153 -4.04 11.14 4.01
CA ALA A 153 -3.32 11.03 2.74
C ALA A 153 -2.88 9.60 2.41
N ILE A 154 -2.84 8.69 3.40
CA ILE A 154 -2.57 7.27 3.22
C ILE A 154 -3.78 6.49 3.72
N VAL A 155 -4.33 5.62 2.90
CA VAL A 155 -5.41 4.71 3.31
C VAL A 155 -4.91 3.29 3.12
N GLY A 156 -5.22 2.41 4.06
CA GLY A 156 -4.84 1.02 3.94
C GLY A 156 -5.56 0.10 4.92
N GLY A 157 -5.56 -1.18 4.61
CA GLY A 157 -6.36 -2.16 5.32
C GLY A 157 -6.29 -3.55 4.70
N PHE A 158 -6.99 -4.47 5.34
CA PHE A 158 -7.18 -5.81 4.81
C PHE A 158 -8.13 -5.76 3.61
N ALA A 159 -7.85 -6.54 2.57
CA ALA A 159 -8.70 -6.67 1.39
C ALA A 159 -8.58 -8.07 0.79
N ARG A 160 -9.42 -8.41 -0.17
CA ARG A 160 -9.27 -9.62 -1.00
C ARG A 160 -9.20 -9.24 -2.47
N LEU A 161 -8.37 -9.97 -3.21
CA LEU A 161 -8.35 -9.98 -4.67
C LEU A 161 -8.59 -11.42 -5.11
N ASP A 162 -9.66 -11.70 -5.85
CA ASP A 162 -10.05 -13.05 -6.26
C ASP A 162 -10.05 -14.06 -5.09
N GLY A 163 -10.54 -13.61 -3.93
CA GLY A 163 -10.56 -14.40 -2.70
C GLY A 163 -9.21 -14.53 -1.97
N VAL A 164 -8.10 -14.08 -2.54
CA VAL A 164 -6.78 -14.06 -1.88
C VAL A 164 -6.72 -12.91 -0.86
N PRO A 165 -6.53 -13.17 0.45
CA PRO A 165 -6.41 -12.11 1.44
C PRO A 165 -5.07 -11.39 1.31
N LEU A 166 -5.10 -10.06 1.38
CA LEU A 166 -3.92 -9.20 1.24
C LEU A 166 -4.02 -7.94 2.11
N MET A 167 -2.89 -7.25 2.25
CA MET A 167 -2.84 -5.89 2.79
C MET A 167 -2.76 -4.89 1.63
N LEU A 168 -3.78 -4.03 1.51
CA LEU A 168 -3.85 -2.98 0.50
C LEU A 168 -3.49 -1.63 1.13
N ILE A 169 -2.60 -0.86 0.51
CA ILE A 169 -2.17 0.46 0.99
C ILE A 169 -2.07 1.42 -0.19
N GLY A 170 -2.54 2.65 -0.09
CA GLY A 170 -2.37 3.60 -1.18
C GLY A 170 -2.46 5.06 -0.76
N HIS A 171 -2.01 5.93 -1.66
CA HIS A 171 -2.18 7.37 -1.51
C HIS A 171 -3.63 7.76 -1.80
N ASN A 172 -4.26 8.46 -0.86
CA ASN A 172 -5.59 8.99 -1.00
C ASN A 172 -5.54 10.45 -1.43
N ARG A 173 -5.52 10.67 -2.75
CA ARG A 173 -5.48 12.01 -3.34
C ARG A 173 -6.78 12.82 -3.20
N GLY A 174 -7.89 12.15 -2.94
CA GLY A 174 -9.23 12.73 -2.96
C GLY A 174 -9.77 12.89 -4.39
N GLY A 175 -11.08 12.66 -4.57
CA GLY A 175 -11.76 12.77 -5.87
C GLY A 175 -12.21 14.19 -6.20
N THR A 176 -12.51 15.00 -5.18
CA THR A 176 -12.94 16.41 -5.33
C THR A 176 -11.94 17.38 -4.70
N PRO A 177 -12.02 18.70 -5.01
CA PRO A 177 -11.19 19.70 -4.34
C PRO A 177 -11.38 19.75 -2.81
N GLY A 178 -12.60 19.46 -2.32
CA GLY A 178 -12.88 19.39 -0.89
C GLY A 178 -12.18 18.21 -0.24
N ASP A 179 -12.27 17.03 -0.86
CA ASP A 179 -11.58 15.82 -0.41
C ASP A 179 -10.06 16.01 -0.45
N GLY A 180 -9.54 16.60 -1.53
CA GLY A 180 -8.11 16.86 -1.68
C GLY A 180 -7.55 17.77 -0.59
N ARG A 181 -8.32 18.73 -0.06
CA ARG A 181 -7.89 19.50 1.11
C ARG A 181 -7.85 18.65 2.37
N ALA A 182 -8.84 17.77 2.56
CA ALA A 182 -8.94 16.89 3.72
C ALA A 182 -7.87 15.79 3.73
N THR A 183 -7.34 15.41 2.57
CA THR A 183 -6.35 14.34 2.40
C THR A 183 -4.97 14.85 2.00
N ASN A 184 -4.73 16.16 2.11
CA ASN A 184 -3.50 16.81 1.65
C ASN A 184 -3.16 16.48 0.18
N SER A 185 -4.17 16.21 -0.65
CA SER A 185 -4.03 15.79 -2.04
C SER A 185 -3.11 14.58 -2.21
N GLY A 186 -3.17 13.66 -1.24
CA GLY A 186 -2.37 12.44 -1.24
C GLY A 186 -0.90 12.67 -0.87
N MET A 187 -0.55 13.85 -0.35
CA MET A 187 0.79 14.13 0.17
C MET A 187 0.90 13.66 1.62
N PRO A 188 1.61 12.56 1.91
CA PRO A 188 1.69 12.05 3.26
C PRO A 188 2.56 12.93 4.17
N HIS A 189 2.13 13.05 5.41
CA HIS A 189 2.93 13.42 6.56
C HIS A 189 3.71 12.20 7.10
N PRO A 190 4.66 12.41 8.04
CA PRO A 190 5.48 11.32 8.57
C PRO A 190 4.65 10.20 9.22
N GLU A 191 3.59 10.56 9.94
CA GLU A 191 2.62 9.63 10.52
C GLU A 191 1.89 8.77 9.46
N GLY A 192 1.67 9.28 8.25
CA GLY A 192 1.11 8.49 7.14
C GLY A 192 2.07 7.41 6.68
N ILE A 193 3.36 7.74 6.58
CA ILE A 193 4.41 6.80 6.19
C ILE A 193 4.67 5.77 7.31
N ARG A 194 4.66 6.18 8.58
CA ARG A 194 4.73 5.23 9.70
C ARG A 194 3.51 4.29 9.73
N LYS A 195 2.33 4.81 9.40
CA LYS A 195 1.12 4.00 9.24
C LYS A 195 1.29 2.96 8.14
N SER A 196 1.83 3.32 6.97
CA SER A 196 2.07 2.33 5.90
C SER A 196 3.04 1.24 6.35
N LEU A 197 4.16 1.61 6.98
CA LEU A 197 5.11 0.64 7.53
C LEU A 197 4.45 -0.31 8.54
N ARG A 198 3.66 0.24 9.47
CA ARG A 198 2.92 -0.57 10.46
C ARG A 198 2.00 -1.58 9.78
N LEU A 199 1.32 -1.20 8.71
CA LEU A 199 0.43 -2.08 7.96
C LEU A 199 1.21 -3.16 7.21
N MET A 200 2.34 -2.81 6.60
CA MET A 200 3.24 -3.77 5.93
C MET A 200 3.79 -4.81 6.92
N LYS A 201 4.27 -4.38 8.10
CA LYS A 201 4.72 -5.30 9.17
C LYS A 201 3.59 -6.17 9.73
N LEU A 202 2.36 -5.66 9.74
CA LEU A 202 1.19 -6.46 10.10
C LEU A 202 0.89 -7.53 9.05
N ALA A 203 1.04 -7.20 7.77
CA ALA A 203 0.88 -8.15 6.66
C ALA A 203 1.94 -9.26 6.73
N GLU A 204 3.21 -8.88 6.91
CA GLU A 204 4.34 -9.79 7.12
C GLU A 204 4.07 -10.75 8.29
N LYS A 205 3.62 -10.24 9.44
CA LYS A 205 3.27 -11.07 10.62
C LYS A 205 2.23 -12.15 10.33
N PHE A 206 1.31 -11.89 9.40
CA PHE A 206 0.26 -12.84 9.03
C PHE A 206 0.52 -13.55 7.69
N ASN A 207 1.74 -13.40 7.13
CA ASN A 207 2.12 -13.94 5.83
C ASN A 207 1.14 -13.54 4.70
N LEU A 208 0.65 -12.30 4.76
CA LEU A 208 -0.23 -11.75 3.73
C LEU A 208 0.58 -10.90 2.75
N PRO A 209 0.37 -11.05 1.44
CA PRO A 209 1.03 -10.20 0.47
C PRO A 209 0.57 -8.74 0.63
N VAL A 210 1.44 -7.82 0.25
CA VAL A 210 1.17 -6.38 0.24
C VAL A 210 0.97 -5.92 -1.19
N VAL A 211 -0.12 -5.19 -1.44
CA VAL A 211 -0.33 -4.43 -2.68
C VAL A 211 -0.34 -2.95 -2.34
N THR A 212 0.49 -2.16 -3.02
CA THR A 212 0.49 -0.71 -2.89
C THR A 212 0.02 0.01 -4.14
N MET A 213 -0.69 1.12 -3.97
CA MET A 213 -1.17 1.97 -5.06
C MET A 213 -0.69 3.41 -4.89
N VAL A 214 0.17 3.84 -5.81
CA VAL A 214 0.91 5.10 -5.75
C VAL A 214 0.20 6.19 -6.57
N ASP A 215 -0.20 7.27 -5.89
CA ASP A 215 -0.75 8.49 -6.51
C ASP A 215 -0.55 9.71 -5.59
N THR A 216 0.65 10.25 -5.61
CA THR A 216 1.06 11.39 -4.80
C THR A 216 1.94 12.35 -5.60
N PRO A 217 1.75 13.68 -5.47
CA PRO A 217 2.70 14.64 -6.02
C PRO A 217 4.00 14.70 -5.20
N GLY A 218 4.05 14.09 -4.00
CA GLY A 218 5.21 14.07 -3.13
C GLY A 218 4.84 13.97 -1.64
N ALA A 219 5.84 13.85 -0.77
CA ALA A 219 5.63 13.98 0.66
C ALA A 219 5.23 15.42 1.02
N TYR A 220 4.40 15.62 2.05
CA TYR A 220 3.93 16.96 2.41
C TYR A 220 5.10 17.86 2.87
N PRO A 221 5.38 18.99 2.19
CA PRO A 221 6.54 19.83 2.47
C PRO A 221 6.21 20.93 3.48
N GLY A 222 5.88 20.54 4.71
CA GLY A 222 5.44 21.47 5.77
C GLY A 222 6.31 21.45 7.02
N VAL A 223 6.34 22.56 7.76
CA VAL A 223 7.11 22.70 9.02
C VAL A 223 6.79 21.57 10.01
N GLY A 224 5.50 21.29 10.23
CA GLY A 224 5.12 20.20 11.12
C GLY A 224 5.55 18.81 10.63
N ALA A 225 5.67 18.59 9.32
CA ALA A 225 6.19 17.34 8.78
C ALA A 225 7.70 17.21 9.05
N GLU A 226 8.45 18.31 8.91
CA GLU A 226 9.88 18.36 9.25
C GLU A 226 10.12 18.13 10.74
N GLU A 227 9.39 18.84 11.62
CA GLU A 227 9.48 18.68 13.08
C GLU A 227 9.18 17.25 13.54
N ARG A 228 8.34 16.53 12.80
CA ARG A 228 7.97 15.13 13.07
C ARG A 228 8.83 14.11 12.31
N GLY A 229 9.86 14.55 11.58
CA GLY A 229 10.84 13.67 10.94
C GLY A 229 10.36 13.04 9.64
N GLN A 230 9.97 13.85 8.65
CA GLN A 230 9.58 13.38 7.30
C GLN A 230 10.68 12.54 6.63
N ALA A 231 11.92 13.03 6.62
CA ALA A 231 13.05 12.30 6.07
C ALA A 231 13.29 10.96 6.79
N LEU A 232 13.20 10.95 8.12
CA LEU A 232 13.37 9.73 8.91
C LEU A 232 12.28 8.71 8.60
N ALA A 233 11.01 9.13 8.56
CA ALA A 233 9.90 8.23 8.26
C ALA A 233 10.04 7.59 6.87
N ILE A 234 10.44 8.37 5.85
CA ILE A 234 10.74 7.83 4.51
C ILE A 234 11.89 6.83 4.60
N ALA A 235 13.03 7.22 5.18
CA ALA A 235 14.23 6.38 5.23
C ALA A 235 14.00 5.04 5.96
N GLU A 236 13.32 5.07 7.12
CA GLU A 236 12.95 3.86 7.85
C GLU A 236 12.03 2.96 7.02
N ASN A 237 11.03 3.54 6.38
CA ASN A 237 10.10 2.78 5.56
C ASN A 237 10.81 2.13 4.36
N LEU A 238 11.71 2.84 3.68
CA LEU A 238 12.53 2.26 2.59
C LEU A 238 13.38 1.09 3.09
N ARG A 239 14.09 1.28 4.21
CA ARG A 239 14.93 0.24 4.80
C ARG A 239 14.14 -1.03 5.11
N GLU A 240 12.96 -0.88 5.71
CA GLU A 240 12.12 -2.01 6.11
C GLU A 240 11.41 -2.67 4.92
N MET A 241 11.07 -1.93 3.86
CA MET A 241 10.44 -2.49 2.67
C MET A 241 11.40 -3.39 1.88
N VAL A 242 12.70 -3.04 1.82
CA VAL A 242 13.71 -3.85 1.12
C VAL A 242 13.83 -5.26 1.73
N SER A 243 13.67 -5.38 3.05
CA SER A 243 13.80 -6.65 3.78
C SER A 243 12.48 -7.29 4.22
N LEU A 244 11.34 -6.79 3.74
CA LEU A 244 10.02 -7.28 4.15
C LEU A 244 9.82 -8.74 3.68
N GLY A 245 9.64 -9.66 4.64
CA GLY A 245 9.49 -11.11 4.44
C GLY A 245 8.11 -11.55 3.94
N THR A 246 7.56 -10.83 2.97
CA THR A 246 6.30 -11.17 2.30
C THR A 246 6.29 -10.60 0.88
N PRO A 247 5.48 -11.14 -0.05
CA PRO A 247 5.36 -10.57 -1.38
C PRO A 247 4.88 -9.12 -1.37
N VAL A 248 5.51 -8.26 -2.16
CA VAL A 248 5.14 -6.86 -2.31
C VAL A 248 5.00 -6.53 -3.79
N LEU A 249 3.80 -6.07 -4.18
CA LEU A 249 3.49 -5.54 -5.50
C LEU A 249 3.13 -4.07 -5.38
N SER A 250 3.79 -3.20 -6.15
CA SER A 250 3.44 -1.78 -6.21
C SER A 250 2.89 -1.40 -7.57
N VAL A 251 1.88 -0.53 -7.60
CA VAL A 251 1.29 -0.02 -8.84
C VAL A 251 1.25 1.51 -8.79
N VAL A 252 1.90 2.18 -9.73
CA VAL A 252 1.75 3.63 -9.93
C VAL A 252 0.51 3.89 -10.78
N ILE A 253 -0.56 4.31 -10.11
CA ILE A 253 -1.87 4.55 -10.71
C ILE A 253 -2.08 6.01 -11.09
N GLY A 254 -1.22 6.94 -10.66
CA GLY A 254 -1.34 8.38 -10.93
C GLY A 254 0.02 9.07 -10.98
N GLU A 255 0.29 9.96 -10.04
CA GLU A 255 1.64 10.54 -9.91
C GLU A 255 2.51 9.77 -8.91
N GLY A 256 3.75 9.50 -9.27
CA GLY A 256 4.82 8.95 -8.43
C GLY A 256 5.80 10.04 -8.05
N GLY A 257 5.43 10.93 -7.12
CA GLY A 257 6.27 12.04 -6.68
C GLY A 257 7.33 11.64 -5.65
N SER A 258 8.60 11.56 -6.09
CA SER A 258 9.80 11.55 -5.25
C SER A 258 9.74 10.58 -4.06
N GLY A 259 10.32 10.95 -2.91
CA GLY A 259 10.35 10.13 -1.70
C GLY A 259 8.97 9.78 -1.11
N GLY A 260 7.95 10.60 -1.37
CA GLY A 260 6.57 10.32 -0.93
C GLY A 260 5.91 9.17 -1.71
N ALA A 261 6.27 9.00 -2.98
CA ALA A 261 5.89 7.84 -3.76
C ALA A 261 6.77 6.63 -3.43
N LEU A 262 8.09 6.86 -3.31
CA LEU A 262 9.06 5.80 -3.04
C LEU A 262 8.78 5.09 -1.70
N SER A 263 8.18 5.78 -0.73
CA SER A 263 7.74 5.18 0.53
C SER A 263 6.63 4.12 0.37
N LEU A 264 6.06 3.93 -0.82
CA LEU A 264 5.16 2.81 -1.11
C LEU A 264 5.63 1.96 -2.30
N ALA A 265 6.69 2.36 -3.01
CA ALA A 265 7.08 1.78 -4.30
C ALA A 265 8.28 0.82 -4.27
N VAL A 266 8.84 0.54 -3.09
CA VAL A 266 9.87 -0.50 -2.92
C VAL A 266 9.19 -1.87 -2.86
N ALA A 267 9.30 -2.65 -3.93
CA ALA A 267 8.51 -3.86 -4.13
C ALA A 267 9.27 -4.92 -4.95
N ASP A 268 8.80 -6.17 -4.89
CA ASP A 268 9.29 -7.25 -5.77
C ASP A 268 9.00 -6.90 -7.22
N THR A 269 7.78 -6.41 -7.46
CA THR A 269 7.29 -5.99 -8.77
C THR A 269 6.66 -4.60 -8.68
N VAL A 270 6.99 -3.74 -9.63
CA VAL A 270 6.47 -2.38 -9.79
C VAL A 270 5.80 -2.30 -11.15
N LEU A 271 4.50 -2.07 -11.14
CA LEU A 271 3.69 -1.80 -12.33
C LEU A 271 3.45 -0.29 -12.45
N MET A 272 3.30 0.20 -13.67
CA MET A 272 2.85 1.57 -13.91
C MET A 272 1.71 1.57 -14.92
N MET A 273 0.62 2.27 -14.61
CA MET A 273 -0.39 2.55 -15.66
C MET A 273 0.22 3.43 -16.75
N GLU A 274 -0.20 3.22 -18.00
CA GLU A 274 0.39 3.84 -19.19
C GLU A 274 0.54 5.36 -19.09
N ASN A 275 -0.47 6.05 -18.55
CA ASN A 275 -0.48 7.49 -18.40
C ASN A 275 -0.18 7.95 -16.96
N SER A 276 0.51 7.12 -16.18
CA SER A 276 1.07 7.49 -14.88
C SER A 276 2.51 7.99 -15.02
N THR A 277 3.03 8.66 -13.98
CA THR A 277 4.39 9.22 -13.99
C THR A 277 5.15 8.83 -12.74
N PHE A 278 6.47 8.72 -12.82
CA PHE A 278 7.33 8.51 -11.63
C PHE A 278 8.60 9.35 -11.79
N SER A 279 8.89 10.24 -10.83
CA SER A 279 10.03 11.13 -10.93
C SER A 279 10.61 11.52 -9.57
N VAL A 280 11.91 11.79 -9.54
CA VAL A 280 12.63 12.29 -8.35
C VAL A 280 12.21 13.70 -7.94
N ILE A 281 11.71 14.50 -8.88
CA ILE A 281 11.25 15.88 -8.68
C ILE A 281 10.10 16.19 -9.65
N SER A 282 9.20 17.11 -9.27
CA SER A 282 8.19 17.58 -10.21
C SER A 282 8.84 18.29 -11.42
N PRO A 283 8.25 18.18 -12.63
CA PRO A 283 8.76 18.91 -13.80
C PRO A 283 8.87 20.42 -13.55
N GLU A 284 7.91 21.00 -12.82
CA GLU A 284 7.93 22.41 -12.44
C GLU A 284 9.10 22.75 -11.52
N GLY A 285 9.37 21.91 -10.52
CA GLY A 285 10.50 22.08 -9.60
C GLY A 285 11.84 21.97 -10.33
N CYS A 286 11.98 20.97 -11.21
CA CYS A 286 13.15 20.81 -12.06
C CYS A 286 13.38 22.04 -12.96
N ALA A 287 12.31 22.54 -13.59
CA ALA A 287 12.33 23.72 -14.44
C ALA A 287 12.79 24.98 -13.67
N ALA A 288 12.27 25.17 -12.46
CA ALA A 288 12.66 26.27 -11.58
C ALA A 288 14.13 26.21 -11.15
N ILE A 289 14.71 25.02 -10.97
CA ILE A 289 16.10 24.86 -10.51
C ILE A 289 17.08 24.95 -11.68
N LEU A 290 16.92 24.11 -12.70
CA LEU A 290 17.90 23.97 -13.78
C LEU A 290 17.81 25.10 -14.80
N TRP A 291 16.59 25.60 -15.06
CA TRP A 291 16.36 26.66 -16.04
C TRP A 291 15.94 28.01 -15.44
N ARG A 292 15.77 28.09 -14.12
CA ARG A 292 15.29 29.30 -13.42
C ARG A 292 13.95 29.82 -13.96
N ASP A 293 13.14 28.92 -14.51
CA ASP A 293 11.91 29.26 -15.22
C ASP A 293 10.91 28.09 -15.18
N GLN A 294 9.85 28.22 -14.38
CA GLN A 294 8.81 27.18 -14.25
C GLN A 294 8.04 26.93 -15.55
N SER A 295 7.97 27.89 -16.47
CA SER A 295 7.26 27.72 -17.74
C SER A 295 7.89 26.63 -18.62
N LYS A 296 9.14 26.25 -18.33
CA LYS A 296 9.87 25.17 -19.00
C LYS A 296 9.56 23.78 -18.43
N ALA A 297 8.48 23.60 -17.67
CA ALA A 297 8.05 22.30 -17.15
C ALA A 297 7.90 21.22 -18.23
N ARG A 298 7.39 21.58 -19.42
CA ARG A 298 7.33 20.66 -20.59
C ARG A 298 8.71 20.17 -21.04
N GLN A 299 9.71 21.06 -21.05
CA GLN A 299 11.10 20.72 -21.35
C GLN A 299 11.70 19.84 -20.25
N ALA A 300 11.46 20.18 -18.98
CA ALA A 300 11.93 19.40 -17.84
C ALA A 300 11.33 17.99 -17.81
N ALA A 301 10.04 17.83 -18.13
CA ALA A 301 9.38 16.52 -18.18
C ALA A 301 10.06 15.57 -19.17
N ARG A 302 10.46 16.06 -20.35
CA ARG A 302 11.24 15.28 -21.33
C ARG A 302 12.63 14.92 -20.83
N ALA A 303 13.30 15.84 -20.14
CA ALA A 303 14.64 15.59 -19.61
C ALA A 303 14.64 14.57 -18.46
N LEU A 304 13.55 14.52 -17.68
CA LEU A 304 13.41 13.64 -16.53
C LEU A 304 13.11 12.17 -16.90
N LYS A 305 12.65 11.90 -18.13
CA LYS A 305 12.26 10.54 -18.59
C LYS A 305 11.33 9.81 -17.61
N LEU A 306 10.22 10.47 -17.28
CA LEU A 306 9.33 10.12 -16.17
C LEU A 306 8.15 9.21 -16.55
N THR A 307 8.02 8.83 -17.83
CA THR A 307 6.87 8.09 -18.34
C THR A 307 7.03 6.58 -18.14
N ALA A 308 5.91 5.86 -18.05
CA ALA A 308 5.93 4.41 -17.83
C ALA A 308 6.78 3.62 -18.87
N PRO A 309 6.73 3.91 -20.20
CA PRO A 309 7.59 3.23 -21.17
C PRO A 309 9.08 3.52 -21.00
N GLU A 310 9.45 4.78 -20.70
CA GLU A 310 10.86 5.15 -20.47
C GLU A 310 11.42 4.47 -19.23
N LEU A 311 10.62 4.39 -18.16
CA LEU A 311 11.01 3.76 -16.90
C LEU A 311 11.10 2.23 -17.01
N LEU A 312 10.27 1.62 -17.87
CA LEU A 312 10.39 0.22 -18.25
C LEU A 312 11.69 -0.05 -19.02
N GLU A 313 12.04 0.81 -19.98
CA GLU A 313 13.26 0.66 -20.78
C GLU A 313 14.53 0.66 -19.92
N ILE A 314 14.59 1.53 -18.91
CA ILE A 314 15.72 1.61 -17.98
C ILE A 314 15.64 0.60 -16.81
N GLY A 315 14.57 -0.19 -16.73
CA GLY A 315 14.42 -1.27 -15.75
C GLY A 315 14.06 -0.83 -14.32
N LEU A 316 13.45 0.36 -14.16
CA LEU A 316 12.89 0.79 -12.86
C LEU A 316 11.46 0.30 -12.64
N VAL A 317 10.78 -0.07 -13.73
CA VAL A 317 9.41 -0.58 -13.76
C VAL A 317 9.44 -1.93 -14.46
N ASP A 318 8.65 -2.87 -13.97
CA ASP A 318 8.63 -4.24 -14.48
C ASP A 318 7.60 -4.42 -15.60
N GLU A 319 6.51 -3.63 -15.58
CA GLU A 319 5.47 -3.70 -16.61
C GLU A 319 4.65 -2.41 -16.71
N VAL A 320 4.22 -2.09 -17.93
CA VAL A 320 3.26 -1.01 -18.20
C VAL A 320 1.86 -1.61 -18.37
N VAL A 321 0.91 -1.14 -17.57
CA VAL A 321 -0.51 -1.52 -17.63
C VAL A 321 -1.21 -0.56 -18.61
N PRO A 322 -1.74 -1.04 -19.75
CA PRO A 322 -2.35 -0.18 -20.76
C PRO A 322 -3.59 0.53 -20.21
N GLU A 323 -3.88 1.72 -20.74
CA GLU A 323 -5.10 2.46 -20.41
C GLU A 323 -6.07 2.48 -21.60
N PRO A 324 -7.38 2.71 -21.36
CA PRO A 324 -8.33 2.95 -22.45
C PRO A 324 -7.89 4.12 -23.34
N PRO A 325 -8.30 4.15 -24.63
CA PRO A 325 -8.00 5.26 -25.52
C PRO A 325 -8.39 6.61 -24.91
N GLY A 326 -7.42 7.53 -24.83
CA GLY A 326 -7.62 8.83 -24.18
C GLY A 326 -7.52 8.82 -22.65
N GLY A 327 -7.08 7.71 -22.05
CA GLY A 327 -6.69 7.54 -20.65
C GLY A 327 -7.76 6.95 -19.73
N ALA A 328 -7.34 6.55 -18.52
CA ALA A 328 -8.17 5.85 -17.53
C ALA A 328 -9.44 6.60 -17.09
N HIS A 329 -9.50 7.92 -17.27
CA HIS A 329 -10.69 8.70 -16.96
C HIS A 329 -11.78 8.65 -18.04
N GLN A 330 -11.46 8.16 -19.25
CA GLN A 330 -12.44 8.02 -20.32
C GLN A 330 -13.33 6.81 -20.10
N ASP A 331 -12.75 5.71 -19.63
CA ASP A 331 -13.47 4.50 -19.22
C ASP A 331 -12.85 3.93 -17.93
N PRO A 332 -13.24 4.46 -16.76
CA PRO A 332 -12.74 4.01 -15.47
C PRO A 332 -12.95 2.52 -15.20
N ALA A 333 -14.06 1.95 -15.66
CA ALA A 333 -14.41 0.55 -15.44
C ALA A 333 -13.51 -0.35 -16.29
N ALA A 334 -13.29 -0.02 -17.56
CA ALA A 334 -12.33 -0.75 -18.39
C ALA A 334 -10.90 -0.64 -17.85
N ALA A 335 -10.50 0.54 -17.37
CA ALA A 335 -9.20 0.74 -16.74
C ALA A 335 -9.03 -0.11 -15.47
N ALA A 336 -10.07 -0.22 -14.64
CA ALA A 336 -10.08 -1.07 -13.45
C ALA A 336 -9.99 -2.56 -13.80
N ALA A 337 -10.74 -3.01 -14.81
CA ALA A 337 -10.69 -4.40 -15.28
C ALA A 337 -9.30 -4.79 -15.80
N VAL A 338 -8.67 -3.93 -16.61
CA VAL A 338 -7.30 -4.15 -17.06
C VAL A 338 -6.34 -4.16 -15.87
N LEU A 339 -6.44 -3.18 -14.97
CA LEU A 339 -5.57 -3.14 -13.78
C LEU A 339 -5.73 -4.39 -12.90
N HIS A 340 -6.97 -4.86 -12.69
CA HIS A 340 -7.29 -6.08 -11.96
C HIS A 340 -6.51 -7.28 -12.52
N ASP A 341 -6.62 -7.53 -13.83
CA ASP A 341 -6.02 -8.71 -14.47
C ASP A 341 -4.50 -8.71 -14.33
N HIS A 342 -3.87 -7.54 -14.50
CA HIS A 342 -2.43 -7.39 -14.32
C HIS A 342 -2.02 -7.59 -12.86
N VAL A 343 -2.72 -6.98 -11.90
CA VAL A 343 -2.43 -7.15 -10.46
C VAL A 343 -2.60 -8.62 -10.04
N ALA A 344 -3.68 -9.28 -10.46
CA ALA A 344 -3.94 -10.68 -10.15
C ALA A 344 -2.85 -11.61 -10.73
N ALA A 345 -2.45 -11.38 -11.99
CA ALA A 345 -1.43 -12.19 -12.66
C ALA A 345 -0.05 -12.04 -12.00
N HIS A 346 0.33 -10.84 -11.57
CA HIS A 346 1.61 -10.60 -10.87
C HIS A 346 1.57 -11.11 -9.44
N LEU A 347 0.47 -10.86 -8.71
CA LEU A 347 0.30 -11.34 -7.35
C LEU A 347 0.34 -12.88 -7.29
N GLY A 348 -0.33 -13.56 -8.23
CA GLY A 348 -0.30 -15.02 -8.34
C GLY A 348 1.11 -15.57 -8.57
N ARG A 349 1.93 -14.89 -9.39
CA ARG A 349 3.35 -15.25 -9.60
C ARG A 349 4.17 -15.09 -8.32
N LEU A 350 4.00 -13.96 -7.62
CA LEU A 350 4.76 -13.69 -6.40
C LEU A 350 4.39 -14.65 -5.26
N LEU A 351 3.12 -15.04 -5.15
CA LEU A 351 2.66 -16.02 -4.15
C LEU A 351 3.22 -17.43 -4.38
N GLY A 352 3.62 -17.76 -5.60
CA GLY A 352 4.27 -19.03 -5.92
C GLY A 352 5.79 -19.05 -5.68
N ALA A 353 6.39 -17.92 -5.32
CA ALA A 353 7.83 -17.79 -5.12
C ALA A 353 8.23 -18.08 -3.67
N ASP A 354 9.49 -18.51 -3.50
CA ASP A 354 10.11 -18.65 -2.18
C ASP A 354 10.39 -17.27 -1.55
N ILE A 355 10.02 -17.09 -0.29
CA ILE A 355 10.09 -15.79 0.39
C ILE A 355 11.53 -15.31 0.57
N ASP A 356 12.45 -16.19 0.96
CA ASP A 356 13.86 -15.83 1.12
C ASP A 356 14.44 -15.41 -0.25
N GLY A 357 14.08 -16.14 -1.30
CA GLY A 357 14.40 -15.78 -2.69
C GLY A 357 13.83 -14.43 -3.13
N LEU A 358 12.59 -14.10 -2.74
CA LEU A 358 11.99 -12.79 -3.02
C LEU A 358 12.76 -11.65 -2.33
N VAL A 359 13.09 -11.81 -1.05
CA VAL A 359 13.84 -10.79 -0.29
C VAL A 359 15.22 -10.56 -0.90
N GLU A 360 15.94 -11.64 -1.24
CA GLU A 360 17.23 -11.53 -1.92
C GLU A 360 17.11 -10.84 -3.30
N ALA A 361 16.12 -11.27 -4.11
CA ALA A 361 15.86 -10.67 -5.41
C ALA A 361 15.49 -9.19 -5.32
N ARG A 362 14.72 -8.79 -4.30
CA ARG A 362 14.36 -7.39 -4.04
C ARG A 362 15.59 -6.55 -3.70
N LEU A 363 16.45 -7.03 -2.80
CA LEU A 363 17.69 -6.34 -2.46
C LEU A 363 18.60 -6.17 -3.68
N ASP A 364 18.75 -7.23 -4.46
CA ASP A 364 19.56 -7.27 -5.68
C ASP A 364 18.98 -6.37 -6.80
N LYS A 365 17.65 -6.34 -6.97
CA LYS A 365 16.94 -5.40 -7.86
C LYS A 365 17.35 -3.96 -7.57
N TYR A 366 17.25 -3.51 -6.32
CA TYR A 366 17.56 -2.12 -5.97
C TYR A 366 19.06 -1.82 -5.90
N SER A 367 19.90 -2.81 -5.58
CA SER A 367 21.37 -2.63 -5.54
C SER A 367 21.99 -2.43 -6.94
N ARG A 368 21.33 -2.89 -8.00
CA ARG A 368 21.75 -2.67 -9.39
C ARG A 368 21.33 -1.33 -9.98
N VAL A 369 20.51 -0.55 -9.28
CA VAL A 369 20.02 0.73 -9.81
C VAL A 369 21.16 1.75 -9.81
N GLY A 370 21.48 2.24 -11.00
CA GLY A 370 22.51 3.25 -11.22
C GLY A 370 23.51 2.84 -12.29
N VAL A 371 24.01 3.81 -13.04
CA VAL A 371 25.09 3.63 -14.01
C VAL A 371 26.18 4.63 -13.66
N PHE A 372 27.39 4.14 -13.42
CA PHE A 372 28.55 4.95 -13.09
C PHE A 372 29.78 4.40 -13.80
N GLU A 373 30.75 5.28 -14.03
CA GLU A 373 32.07 4.93 -14.55
C GLU A 373 33.06 4.91 -13.38
N GLU A 374 33.83 3.82 -13.23
CA GLU A 374 34.89 3.75 -12.23
C GLU A 374 36.10 4.52 -12.74
N VAL A 375 36.55 5.51 -11.97
CA VAL A 375 37.81 6.20 -12.25
C VAL A 375 38.94 5.31 -11.72
N VAL A 376 39.58 4.58 -12.63
CA VAL A 376 40.74 3.71 -12.36
C VAL A 376 42.03 4.52 -12.21
#